data_AF-A0A1I2HDA2-F1
#
_entry.id   AF-A0A1I2HDA2-F1
#
_cell.length_a   1.000
_cell.length_b   1.000
_cell.length_c   1.000
_cell.angle_alpha   90.00
_cell.angle_beta   90.00
_cell.angle_gamma   90.00
#
_symmetry.space_group_name_H-M   'P 1'
#
loop_
_entity.id
_entity.type
_entity.pdbx_description
1 polymer ?
#
loop_
_entity_poly.entity_id
_entity_poly.type
_entity_poly.pdbx_seq_one_letter_code
_entity_poly.pdbx_strand_id
1 'polypeptide(L)'
;MGIWFLEDIRSESSSFNEAVSLADAFVTTLNHAEEVKQMIHPFGKKLTVIGAIIEQASLLEIAKLPSATSLAFVCLGKVGGEWMAERVLEAGIELTNCSTVGMDDSMLLSKVLSEADRVYASSVVFEDLKQKTPDNVHLYPMQLEKSSELLLQELAVNKSIR
;
A
#
# COMPACT_ATOMS: atom_id res chain seq x y z
N MET A 1 16.60 1.61 11.38
CA MET A 1 15.73 1.90 10.21
C MET A 1 14.42 2.41 10.78
N GLY A 2 14.10 3.69 10.59
CA GLY A 2 12.81 4.23 11.02
C GLY A 2 11.77 4.04 9.93
N ILE A 3 10.59 3.55 10.28
CA ILE A 3 9.42 3.49 9.40
C ILE A 3 8.49 4.61 9.84
N TRP A 4 8.03 5.41 8.88
CA TRP A 4 7.11 6.51 9.11
C TRP A 4 5.93 6.35 8.17
N PHE A 5 4.72 6.43 8.71
CA PHE A 5 3.51 6.53 7.91
C PHE A 5 3.24 8.00 7.58
N LEU A 6 2.68 8.28 6.40
CA LEU A 6 2.44 9.65 5.97
C LEU A 6 1.41 10.35 6.86
N GLU A 7 0.46 9.59 7.37
CA GLU A 7 -0.58 10.01 8.31
C GLU A 7 0.04 10.54 9.62
N ASP A 8 1.08 9.87 10.12
CA ASP A 8 1.80 10.29 11.32
C ASP A 8 2.58 11.59 11.07
N ILE A 9 3.19 11.71 9.89
CA ILE A 9 3.95 12.92 9.53
C ILE A 9 3.02 14.13 9.37
N ARG A 10 1.81 13.93 8.84
CA ARG A 10 0.81 15.00 8.69
C ARG A 10 0.30 15.52 10.03
N SER A 11 0.35 14.71 11.09
CA SER A 11 -0.17 15.06 12.43
C SER A 11 0.90 15.63 13.38
N GLU A 12 2.18 15.31 13.22
CA GLU A 12 3.28 15.84 14.05
C GLU A 12 4.51 16.29 13.25
N SER A 13 4.75 17.60 13.13
CA SER A 13 5.76 18.17 12.23
C SER A 13 7.19 18.27 12.79
N SER A 14 7.37 18.26 14.13
CA SER A 14 8.69 18.48 14.75
C SER A 14 9.58 17.25 14.72
N SER A 15 9.03 16.06 14.99
CA SER A 15 9.75 14.79 14.99
C SER A 15 10.18 14.37 13.58
N PHE A 16 9.36 14.68 12.58
CA PHE A 16 9.66 14.42 11.17
C PHE A 16 10.88 15.21 10.67
N ASN A 17 10.97 16.50 10.95
CA ASN A 17 12.09 17.33 10.46
C ASN A 17 13.46 16.86 10.99
N GLU A 18 13.51 16.43 12.24
CA GLU A 18 14.70 15.84 12.84
C GLU A 18 15.05 14.51 12.16
N ALA A 19 14.06 13.62 12.01
CA ALA A 19 14.23 12.35 11.31
C ALA A 19 14.72 12.53 9.87
N VAL A 20 14.18 13.52 9.15
CA VAL A 20 14.56 13.83 7.76
C VAL A 20 16.01 14.32 7.70
N SER A 21 16.41 15.15 8.65
CA SER A 21 17.77 15.68 8.73
C SER A 21 18.79 14.56 8.93
N LEU A 22 18.47 13.60 9.80
CA LEU A 22 19.32 12.47 10.15
C LEU A 22 19.28 11.29 9.17
N ALA A 23 18.26 11.20 8.31
CA ALA A 23 18.13 10.10 7.37
C ALA A 23 19.17 10.18 6.24
N ASP A 24 19.84 9.05 5.96
CA ASP A 24 20.76 8.93 4.82
C ASP A 24 20.03 8.59 3.50
N ALA A 25 18.82 8.05 3.58
CA ALA A 25 18.05 7.65 2.41
C ALA A 25 16.54 7.75 2.67
N PHE A 26 15.80 8.13 1.64
CA PHE A 26 14.34 8.15 1.62
C PHE A 26 13.87 7.16 0.57
N VAL A 27 12.95 6.30 0.97
CA VAL A 27 12.35 5.29 0.09
C VAL A 27 10.84 5.42 0.21
N THR A 28 10.15 5.47 -0.93
CA THR A 28 8.69 5.46 -0.97
C THR A 28 8.19 4.67 -2.17
N THR A 29 6.94 4.23 -2.14
CA THR A 29 6.29 3.66 -3.31
C THR A 29 5.91 4.74 -4.32
N LEU A 30 5.70 4.34 -5.58
CA LEU A 30 5.30 5.26 -6.66
C LEU A 30 4.09 6.14 -6.30
N ASN A 31 3.13 5.60 -5.56
CA ASN A 31 1.87 6.28 -5.21
C ASN A 31 2.05 7.53 -4.36
N HIS A 32 3.14 7.57 -3.59
CA HIS A 32 3.44 8.68 -2.69
C HIS A 32 4.69 9.44 -3.12
N ALA A 33 5.24 9.15 -4.30
CA ALA A 33 6.50 9.72 -4.76
C ALA A 33 6.49 11.24 -4.79
N GLU A 34 5.45 11.84 -5.36
CA GLU A 34 5.38 13.31 -5.47
C GLU A 34 5.12 13.98 -4.12
N GLU A 35 4.27 13.39 -3.28
CA GLU A 35 4.01 13.88 -1.92
C GLU A 35 5.28 13.89 -1.07
N VAL A 36 5.96 12.75 -0.98
CA VAL A 36 7.20 12.62 -0.19
C VAL A 36 8.29 13.53 -0.74
N LYS A 37 8.38 13.65 -2.07
CA LYS A 37 9.35 14.54 -2.73
C LYS A 37 9.15 15.99 -2.31
N GLN A 38 7.91 16.48 -2.25
CA GLN A 38 7.62 17.83 -1.78
C GLN A 38 8.00 18.02 -0.31
N MET A 39 7.76 17.01 0.53
CA MET A 39 8.09 17.05 1.97
C MET A 39 9.60 17.11 2.24
N ILE A 40 10.40 16.39 1.46
CA ILE A 40 11.87 16.33 1.67
C ILE A 40 12.64 17.37 0.85
N HIS A 41 12.00 18.03 -0.12
CA HIS A 41 12.62 19.04 -0.98
C HIS A 41 13.34 20.16 -0.18
N PRO A 42 12.77 20.71 0.91
CA PRO A 42 13.45 21.72 1.73
C PRO A 42 14.79 21.27 2.32
N PHE A 43 15.02 19.96 2.44
CA PHE A 43 16.23 19.38 3.03
C PHE A 43 17.27 18.98 1.98
N GLY A 44 16.99 19.17 0.69
CA GLY A 44 17.90 18.79 -0.40
C GLY A 44 18.20 17.29 -0.47
N LYS A 45 17.33 16.45 0.11
CA LYS A 45 17.51 15.00 0.18
C LYS A 45 17.03 14.33 -1.12
N LYS A 46 17.64 13.21 -1.47
CA LYS A 46 17.23 12.39 -2.63
C LYS A 46 16.15 11.39 -2.21
N LEU A 47 15.14 11.24 -3.07
CA LEU A 47 14.09 10.23 -2.94
C LEU A 47 14.36 9.06 -3.88
N THR A 48 14.33 7.85 -3.34
CA THR A 48 14.24 6.61 -4.11
C THR A 48 12.79 6.17 -4.16
N VAL A 49 12.30 5.92 -5.37
CA VAL A 49 10.95 5.41 -5.61
C VAL A 49 11.02 3.93 -5.94
N ILE A 50 10.19 3.13 -5.29
CA ILE A 50 10.07 1.68 -5.52
C ILE A 50 8.68 1.33 -6.05
N GLY A 51 8.64 0.33 -6.92
CA GLY A 51 7.43 -0.30 -7.42
C GLY A 51 7.05 -1.51 -6.57
N ALA A 52 5.75 -1.67 -6.38
CA ALA A 52 5.15 -2.86 -5.80
C ALA A 52 4.10 -3.41 -6.76
N ILE A 53 3.98 -4.73 -6.82
CA ILE A 53 3.03 -5.44 -7.66
C ILE A 53 2.32 -6.49 -6.82
N ILE A 54 1.15 -6.92 -7.29
CA ILE A 54 0.50 -8.11 -6.76
C ILE A 54 1.16 -9.37 -7.32
N GLU A 55 1.21 -10.44 -6.53
CA GLU A 55 1.63 -11.76 -7.02
C GLU A 55 0.76 -12.24 -8.19
N GLN A 56 1.40 -12.74 -9.26
CA GLN A 56 0.71 -13.18 -10.47
C GLN A 56 -0.29 -14.33 -10.21
N ALA A 57 0.04 -15.24 -9.31
CA ALA A 57 -0.86 -16.32 -8.91
C ALA A 57 -2.17 -15.76 -8.32
N SER A 58 -2.09 -14.67 -7.56
CA SER A 58 -3.25 -14.04 -6.93
C SER A 58 -4.11 -13.28 -7.94
N LEU A 59 -3.50 -12.66 -8.96
CA LEU A 59 -4.26 -12.13 -10.10
C LEU A 59 -5.07 -13.21 -10.80
N LEU A 60 -4.48 -14.40 -11.03
CA LEU A 60 -5.20 -15.52 -11.64
C LEU A 60 -6.34 -16.03 -10.76
N GLU A 61 -6.17 -16.04 -9.44
CA GLU A 61 -7.25 -16.40 -8.51
C GLU A 61 -8.39 -15.39 -8.53
N ILE A 62 -8.09 -14.09 -8.59
CA ILE A 62 -9.10 -13.03 -8.72
C ILE A 62 -9.84 -13.16 -10.07
N ALA A 63 -9.11 -13.42 -11.16
CA ALA A 63 -9.70 -13.57 -12.49
C ALA A 63 -10.66 -14.76 -12.63
N LYS A 64 -10.53 -15.78 -11.78
CA LYS A 64 -11.41 -16.96 -11.76
C LYS A 64 -12.69 -16.74 -10.96
N LEU A 65 -12.80 -15.63 -10.22
CA LEU A 65 -14.00 -15.34 -9.45
C LEU A 65 -15.20 -15.13 -10.38
N PRO A 66 -16.40 -15.56 -9.98
CA PRO A 66 -17.62 -15.24 -10.71
C PRO A 66 -17.75 -13.73 -10.94
N SER A 67 -18.16 -13.31 -12.13
CA SER A 67 -18.31 -11.88 -12.45
C SER A 67 -19.31 -11.14 -11.55
N ALA A 68 -20.22 -11.86 -10.91
CA ALA A 68 -21.18 -11.30 -9.95
C ALA A 68 -20.57 -11.04 -8.56
N THR A 69 -19.40 -11.61 -8.25
CA THR A 69 -18.77 -11.51 -6.93
C THR A 69 -18.47 -10.06 -6.56
N SER A 70 -18.96 -9.64 -5.39
CA SER A 70 -18.63 -8.32 -4.84
C SER A 70 -17.27 -8.35 -4.14
N LEU A 71 -16.36 -7.49 -4.59
CA LEU A 71 -15.00 -7.36 -4.07
C LEU A 71 -14.84 -6.05 -3.30
N ALA A 72 -14.07 -6.11 -2.22
CA ALA A 72 -13.60 -4.94 -1.52
C ALA A 72 -12.07 -4.94 -1.42
N PHE A 73 -11.44 -3.80 -1.66
CA PHE A 73 -10.02 -3.60 -1.37
C PHE A 73 -9.85 -2.63 -0.22
N VAL A 74 -9.15 -3.07 0.82
CA VAL A 74 -9.00 -2.33 2.08
C VAL A 74 -7.53 -2.11 2.40
N CYS A 75 -7.18 -0.86 2.68
CA CYS A 75 -5.87 -0.46 3.14
C CYS A 75 -6.03 0.53 4.31
N LEU A 76 -4.93 1.08 4.83
CA LEU A 76 -4.97 2.07 5.90
C LEU A 76 -5.86 3.27 5.54
N GLY A 77 -5.72 3.77 4.31
CA GLY A 77 -6.58 4.79 3.72
C GLY A 77 -7.15 4.35 2.37
N LYS A 78 -8.21 5.03 1.92
CA LYS A 78 -8.93 4.73 0.67
C LYS A 78 -8.03 4.68 -0.57
N VAL A 79 -7.06 5.60 -0.67
CA VAL A 79 -6.11 5.66 -1.80
C VAL A 79 -5.32 4.37 -1.95
N GLY A 80 -4.95 3.72 -0.84
CA GLY A 80 -4.27 2.43 -0.88
C GLY A 80 -5.16 1.32 -1.46
N GLY A 81 -6.44 1.29 -1.08
CA GLY A 81 -7.43 0.36 -1.65
C GLY A 81 -7.71 0.61 -3.13
N GLU A 82 -7.80 1.87 -3.54
CA GLU A 82 -7.91 2.28 -4.96
C GLU A 82 -6.72 1.80 -5.77
N TRP A 83 -5.51 1.98 -5.25
CA TRP A 83 -4.31 1.48 -5.90
C TRP A 83 -4.32 -0.03 -6.08
N MET A 84 -4.76 -0.79 -5.07
CA MET A 84 -4.87 -2.26 -5.15
C MET A 84 -5.84 -2.67 -6.25
N ALA A 85 -7.03 -2.05 -6.30
CA ALA A 85 -8.03 -2.33 -7.33
C ALA A 85 -7.52 -1.98 -8.74
N GLU A 86 -6.80 -0.87 -8.89
CA GLU A 86 -6.23 -0.44 -10.17
C GLU A 86 -5.21 -1.43 -10.73
N ARG A 87 -4.34 -2.03 -9.88
CA ARG A 87 -3.38 -3.05 -10.34
C ARG A 87 -4.06 -4.30 -10.90
N VAL A 88 -5.24 -4.64 -10.38
CA VAL A 88 -6.05 -5.75 -10.91
C VAL A 88 -6.66 -5.38 -12.26
N LEU A 89 -7.16 -4.16 -12.40
CA LEU A 89 -7.68 -3.64 -13.68
C LEU A 89 -6.60 -3.56 -14.76
N GLU A 90 -5.39 -3.09 -14.42
CA GLU A 90 -4.25 -3.04 -15.34
C GLU A 90 -3.79 -4.41 -15.83
N ALA A 91 -4.04 -5.46 -15.04
CA ALA A 91 -3.83 -6.84 -15.46
C ALA A 91 -4.89 -7.35 -16.45
N GLY A 92 -5.86 -6.50 -16.83
CA GLY A 92 -6.96 -6.84 -17.74
C GLY A 92 -8.11 -7.59 -17.07
N ILE A 93 -8.17 -7.59 -15.74
CA ILE A 93 -9.24 -8.26 -14.98
C ILE A 93 -10.32 -7.24 -14.67
N GLU A 94 -11.49 -7.41 -15.29
CA GLU A 94 -12.63 -6.52 -15.05
C GLU A 94 -13.23 -6.75 -13.66
N LEU A 95 -13.48 -5.64 -12.96
CA LEU A 95 -14.02 -5.64 -11.60
C LEU A 95 -15.43 -5.04 -11.62
N THR A 96 -16.44 -5.85 -11.88
CA THR A 96 -17.82 -5.38 -12.09
C THR A 96 -18.45 -4.81 -10.82
N ASN A 97 -18.17 -5.43 -9.66
CA ASN A 97 -18.70 -5.06 -8.36
C ASN A 97 -17.54 -4.84 -7.36
N CYS A 98 -16.84 -3.71 -7.46
CA CYS A 98 -15.68 -3.42 -6.63
C CYS A 98 -15.87 -2.15 -5.78
N SER A 99 -15.52 -2.25 -4.50
CA SER A 99 -15.46 -1.12 -3.56
C SER A 99 -14.06 -0.95 -2.98
N THR A 100 -13.69 0.29 -2.67
CA THR A 100 -12.41 0.61 -2.04
C THR A 100 -12.67 1.46 -0.80
N VAL A 101 -12.05 1.10 0.33
CA VAL A 101 -12.30 1.77 1.61
C VAL A 101 -11.03 1.75 2.47
N GLY A 102 -10.84 2.81 3.26
CA GLY A 102 -9.78 2.90 4.25
C GLY A 102 -10.24 2.48 5.65
N MET A 103 -9.31 2.29 6.57
CA MET A 103 -9.61 2.03 7.98
C MET A 103 -10.13 3.28 8.72
N ASP A 104 -9.92 4.46 8.14
CA ASP A 104 -10.31 5.77 8.65
C ASP A 104 -11.82 6.05 8.57
N ASP A 105 -12.55 5.40 7.65
CA ASP A 105 -14.00 5.52 7.52
C ASP A 105 -14.72 4.29 8.09
N SER A 106 -14.89 4.27 9.41
CA SER A 106 -15.51 3.13 10.12
C SER A 106 -16.93 2.77 9.67
N MET A 107 -17.75 3.76 9.29
CA MET A 107 -19.12 3.51 8.84
C MET A 107 -19.13 2.87 7.46
N LEU A 108 -18.36 3.43 6.51
CA LEU A 108 -18.22 2.86 5.18
C LEU A 108 -17.56 1.49 5.23
N LEU A 109 -16.53 1.32 6.06
CA LEU A 109 -15.83 0.06 6.25
C LEU A 109 -16.81 -1.03 6.72
N SER A 110 -17.59 -0.76 7.77
CA SER A 110 -18.58 -1.74 8.27
C SER A 110 -19.58 -2.15 7.19
N LYS A 111 -20.04 -1.18 6.38
CA LYS A 111 -20.96 -1.45 5.28
C LYS A 111 -20.31 -2.34 4.23
N VAL A 112 -19.13 -1.96 3.74
CA VAL A 112 -18.38 -2.70 2.71
C VAL A 112 -18.06 -4.12 3.18
N LEU A 113 -17.63 -4.29 4.43
CA LEU A 113 -17.33 -5.62 4.98
C LEU A 113 -18.56 -6.54 5.05
N SER A 114 -19.76 -5.97 5.20
CA SER A 114 -21.02 -6.73 5.25
C SER A 114 -21.61 -7.07 3.87
N GLU A 115 -21.26 -6.30 2.83
CA GLU A 115 -21.80 -6.44 1.47
C GLU A 115 -20.84 -7.19 0.52
N ALA A 116 -19.55 -7.25 0.87
CA ALA A 116 -18.52 -7.89 0.05
C ALA A 116 -18.49 -9.42 0.26
N ASP A 117 -18.61 -10.16 -0.83
CA ASP A 117 -18.36 -11.59 -0.88
C ASP A 117 -16.88 -11.88 -0.57
N ARG A 118 -15.98 -10.98 -0.98
CA ARG A 118 -14.54 -11.12 -0.75
C ARG A 118 -13.85 -9.80 -0.50
N VAL A 119 -13.06 -9.76 0.56
CA VAL A 119 -12.28 -8.59 0.99
C VAL A 119 -10.81 -8.88 0.83
N TYR A 120 -10.11 -8.07 0.05
CA TYR A 120 -8.66 -8.08 -0.10
C TYR A 120 -8.05 -6.96 0.73
N ALA A 121 -7.33 -7.32 1.78
CA ALA A 121 -6.73 -6.39 2.72
C ALA A 121 -5.22 -6.29 2.50
N SER A 122 -4.67 -5.07 2.59
CA SER A 122 -3.21 -4.90 2.63
C SER A 122 -2.62 -5.54 3.90
N SER A 123 -1.33 -5.88 3.87
CA SER A 123 -0.65 -6.48 5.03
C SER A 123 -0.71 -5.63 6.30
N VAL A 124 -0.84 -4.30 6.14
CA VAL A 124 -0.93 -3.35 7.26
C VAL A 124 -2.23 -3.52 8.05
N VAL A 125 -3.32 -3.91 7.39
CA VAL A 125 -4.67 -3.94 8.00
C VAL A 125 -5.27 -5.35 8.04
N PHE A 126 -4.58 -6.34 7.48
CA PHE A 126 -5.09 -7.70 7.33
C PHE A 126 -5.46 -8.36 8.66
N GLU A 127 -4.57 -8.34 9.66
CA GLU A 127 -4.82 -8.99 10.95
C GLU A 127 -6.00 -8.34 11.69
N ASP A 128 -6.08 -7.02 11.67
CA ASP A 128 -7.17 -6.26 12.29
C ASP A 128 -8.54 -6.60 11.66
N LEU A 129 -8.57 -6.76 10.33
CA LEU A 129 -9.79 -7.15 9.62
C LEU A 129 -10.11 -8.63 9.79
N LYS A 130 -9.10 -9.51 9.81
CA LYS A 130 -9.29 -10.95 9.99
C LYS A 130 -9.92 -11.28 11.34
N GLN A 131 -9.60 -10.52 12.38
CA GLN A 131 -10.23 -10.66 13.69
C GLN A 131 -11.71 -10.24 13.71
N LYS A 132 -12.11 -9.28 12.86
CA LYS A 132 -13.49 -8.78 12.78
C LYS A 132 -14.38 -9.62 11.86
N THR A 133 -13.83 -10.07 10.74
CA THR A 133 -14.56 -10.79 9.68
C THR A 133 -13.65 -11.89 9.10
N PRO A 134 -13.52 -13.04 9.78
CA PRO A 134 -12.54 -14.05 9.39
C PRO A 134 -12.88 -14.75 8.06
N ASP A 135 -14.16 -14.85 7.69
CA ASP A 135 -14.60 -15.77 6.64
C ASP A 135 -14.38 -15.23 5.21
N ASN A 136 -14.45 -13.90 5.02
CA ASN A 136 -14.36 -13.26 3.70
C ASN A 136 -13.10 -12.38 3.52
N VAL A 137 -12.23 -12.27 4.54
CA VAL A 137 -10.99 -11.47 4.48
C VAL A 137 -9.79 -12.30 4.02
N HIS A 138 -9.15 -11.82 2.96
CA HIS A 138 -7.95 -12.37 2.34
C HIS A 138 -6.85 -11.34 2.31
N LEU A 139 -5.61 -11.78 2.52
CA LEU A 139 -4.44 -10.94 2.31
C LEU A 139 -4.32 -10.62 0.82
N TYR A 140 -4.06 -9.36 0.49
CA TYR A 140 -3.64 -8.94 -0.83
C TYR A 140 -2.10 -9.01 -0.90
N PRO A 141 -1.53 -10.03 -1.56
CA PRO A 141 -0.11 -10.30 -1.48
C PRO A 141 0.64 -9.37 -2.42
N MET A 142 1.27 -8.38 -1.82
CA MET A 142 2.16 -7.45 -2.51
C MET A 142 3.60 -7.93 -2.42
N GLN A 143 4.30 -7.82 -3.53
CA GLN A 143 5.74 -8.02 -3.63
C GLN A 143 6.37 -6.80 -4.30
N LEU A 144 7.65 -6.57 -4.04
CA LEU A 144 8.39 -5.55 -4.76
C LEU A 144 8.64 -6.00 -6.19
N GLU A 145 8.69 -5.05 -7.12
CA GLU A 145 9.23 -5.34 -8.43
C GLU A 145 10.69 -5.76 -8.32
N LYS A 146 11.15 -6.64 -9.21
CA LYS A 146 12.53 -7.13 -9.14
C LYS A 146 13.57 -6.01 -9.27
N SER A 147 13.28 -5.01 -10.11
CA SER A 147 14.05 -3.77 -10.25
C SER A 147 14.16 -3.02 -8.92
N SER A 148 13.06 -2.94 -8.18
CA SER A 148 12.98 -2.25 -6.89
C SER A 148 13.73 -3.00 -5.79
N GLU A 149 13.66 -4.33 -5.78
CA GLU A 149 14.47 -5.15 -4.87
C GLU A 149 15.98 -4.93 -5.09
N LEU A 150 16.43 -4.98 -6.35
CA LEU A 150 17.84 -4.76 -6.70
C LEU A 150 18.30 -3.36 -6.30
N LEU A 151 17.47 -2.34 -6.57
CA LEU A 151 17.76 -0.96 -6.19
C LEU A 151 17.93 -0.81 -4.67
N LEU A 152 17.07 -1.45 -3.87
CA LEU A 152 17.19 -1.43 -2.41
C LEU A 152 18.43 -2.17 -1.92
N GLN A 153 18.81 -3.28 -2.56
CA GLN A 153 20.05 -3.99 -2.25
C GLN A 153 21.28 -3.12 -2.51
N GLU A 154 21.33 -2.42 -3.65
CA GLU A 154 22.41 -1.49 -3.97
C GLU A 154 22.49 -0.33 -2.98
N LEU A 155 21.36 0.22 -2.55
CA LEU A 155 21.31 1.26 -1.52
C LEU A 155 21.83 0.77 -0.17
N ALA A 156 21.50 -0.47 0.22
CA ALA A 156 21.99 -1.06 1.46
C ALA A 156 23.52 -1.26 1.43
N VAL A 157 24.07 -1.70 0.29
CA VAL A 157 25.52 -1.92 0.13
C VAL A 157 26.29 -0.60 0.08
N ASN A 158 25.79 0.41 -0.66
CA ASN A 158 26.46 1.70 -0.79
C ASN A 158 26.52 2.52 0.50
N LYS A 159 25.68 2.20 1.51
CA LYS A 159 25.80 2.78 2.86
C LYS A 159 26.99 2.26 3.66
N SER A 160 27.59 1.12 3.29
CA SER A 160 28.76 0.57 4.01
C SER A 160 30.10 1.19 3.61
N ILE A 161 30.11 2.19 2.71
CA ILE A 161 31.32 2.82 2.15
C ILE A 161 31.38 4.32 2.47
N ARG A 162 30.51 4.84 3.34
CA ARG A 162 30.54 6.25 3.79
C ARG A 162 30.62 6.37 5.29
#